data_AF-A0A7V9BMU3-F1
#
_entry.id   AF-A0A7V9BMU3-F1
#
_cell.length_a   1.000
_cell.length_b   1.000
_cell.length_c   1.000
_cell.angle_alpha   90.00
_cell.angle_beta   90.00
_cell.angle_gamma   90.00
#
_symmetry.space_group_name_H-M   'P 1'
#
loop_
_entity.id
_entity.type
_entity.pdbx_description
1 polymer ?
#
loop_
_entity_poly.entity_id
_entity_poly.type
_entity_poly.pdbx_seq_one_letter_code
_entity_poly.pdbx_strand_id
1 'polypeptide(L)'
;PWPRSALDEMLSLLGTGRGLVDVVESLDRTGLWGRFLPEWGPVRDLPPRDRAHLWTVDRHLVETCANAARLTTQVARPDLLLVGSLLHDIGKGRDDDHSVVGQSLAEQVGTRLGFRPADVGVLGQMVRHHLLLPHTATRRDLDDSTTVDRVVATLDGNALLLDLLVALAEADALATGPGVWSPWKRSLIQDLANRCRAMIAGVPLAGVVPAIDEQRRGLVAAVAKSGKPEVRFDDTDEPPTAIVAMPDRPGALSAAAGVLALHSLEVHAAELGAQTGIAVDTFTVSPRFGGLPDPALLRGDLIRVLDGTLQLSDALARKEHDYARPPGTEDAAPSRVLWFDDEATGAAVLELRGTDRIGLLHRVAAALEQCGADIRWARVSTLGSSVVDSFCLSGVRRSDRRRIEQVVLAAC
;
A
#
# COMPACT_ATOMS: atom_id res chain seq x y z
N PRO A 1 38.27 -1.37 -8.85
CA PRO A 1 37.00 -1.73 -9.53
C PRO A 1 37.19 -3.06 -10.27
N TRP A 2 36.12 -3.82 -10.47
CA TRP A 2 36.14 -5.06 -11.25
C TRP A 2 36.44 -4.78 -12.73
N PRO A 3 36.99 -5.76 -13.47
CA PRO A 3 37.02 -5.71 -14.93
C PRO A 3 35.60 -5.63 -15.48
N ARG A 4 35.40 -4.89 -16.58
CA ARG A 4 34.07 -4.70 -17.18
C ARG A 4 33.40 -6.01 -17.59
N SER A 5 34.16 -6.95 -18.14
CA SER A 5 33.64 -8.28 -18.47
C SER A 5 33.10 -9.04 -17.25
N ALA A 6 33.68 -8.85 -16.06
CA ALA A 6 33.17 -9.49 -14.85
C ALA A 6 31.84 -8.85 -14.39
N LEU A 7 31.66 -7.54 -14.58
CA LEU A 7 30.38 -6.88 -14.35
C LEU A 7 29.33 -7.37 -15.36
N ASP A 8 29.68 -7.49 -16.65
CA ASP A 8 28.76 -7.95 -17.69
C ASP A 8 28.28 -9.39 -17.43
N GLU A 9 29.16 -10.28 -16.97
CA GLU A 9 28.81 -11.65 -16.54
C GLU A 9 27.94 -11.65 -15.29
N MET A 10 28.23 -10.79 -14.30
CA MET A 10 27.39 -10.64 -13.12
C MET A 10 25.98 -10.16 -13.50
N LEU A 11 25.86 -9.15 -14.36
CA LEU A 11 24.57 -8.65 -14.83
C LEU A 11 23.81 -9.72 -15.63
N SER A 12 24.52 -10.51 -16.44
CA SER A 12 23.94 -11.64 -17.17
C SER A 12 23.38 -12.70 -16.22
N LEU A 13 24.11 -13.02 -15.15
CA LEU A 13 23.65 -13.92 -14.08
C LEU A 13 22.39 -13.36 -13.39
N LEU A 14 22.42 -12.10 -12.93
CA LEU A 14 21.28 -11.45 -12.28
C LEU A 14 20.05 -11.38 -13.19
N GLY A 15 20.25 -11.23 -14.50
CA GLY A 15 19.20 -11.18 -15.52
C GLY A 15 18.53 -12.52 -15.85
N THR A 16 18.99 -13.65 -15.28
CA THR A 16 18.42 -14.99 -15.58
C THR A 16 17.02 -15.23 -14.99
N GLY A 17 16.49 -14.28 -14.21
CA GLY A 17 15.17 -14.40 -13.57
C GLY A 17 15.14 -15.52 -12.54
N ARG A 18 14.15 -16.41 -12.57
CA ARG A 18 14.03 -17.50 -11.59
C ARG A 18 15.25 -18.43 -11.55
N GLY A 19 16.02 -18.55 -12.63
CA GLY A 19 17.24 -19.34 -12.65
C GLY A 19 18.35 -18.82 -11.73
N LEU A 20 18.30 -17.52 -11.37
CA LEU A 20 19.27 -16.88 -10.47
C LEU A 20 19.30 -17.56 -9.09
N VAL A 21 18.12 -17.97 -8.64
CA VAL A 21 17.85 -18.46 -7.30
C VAL A 21 18.74 -19.64 -6.94
N ASP A 22 18.65 -20.74 -7.69
CA ASP A 22 19.40 -21.97 -7.42
C ASP A 22 20.91 -21.76 -7.55
N VAL A 23 21.32 -20.84 -8.43
CA VAL A 23 22.73 -20.49 -8.64
C VAL A 23 23.28 -19.74 -7.43
N VAL A 24 22.60 -18.69 -6.96
CA VAL A 24 23.06 -17.91 -5.81
C VAL A 24 23.05 -18.77 -4.54
N GLU A 25 22.03 -19.60 -4.34
CA GLU A 25 22.02 -20.54 -3.20
C GLU A 25 23.22 -21.51 -3.24
N SER A 26 23.56 -22.03 -4.41
CA SER A 26 24.72 -22.91 -4.58
C SER A 26 26.03 -22.17 -4.28
N LEU A 27 26.16 -20.92 -4.75
CA LEU A 27 27.33 -20.07 -4.49
C LEU A 27 27.43 -19.66 -3.01
N ASP A 28 26.32 -19.39 -2.34
CA ASP A 28 26.31 -18.96 -0.94
C ASP A 28 26.58 -20.13 0.02
N ARG A 29 26.03 -21.32 -0.27
CA ARG A 29 26.32 -22.56 0.48
C ARG A 29 27.78 -22.98 0.39
N THR A 30 28.45 -22.65 -0.72
CA THR A 30 29.90 -22.90 -0.91
C THR A 30 30.77 -21.73 -0.43
N GLY A 31 30.17 -20.64 0.06
CA GLY A 31 30.88 -19.44 0.53
C GLY A 31 31.49 -18.59 -0.58
N LEU A 32 31.19 -18.89 -1.84
CA LEU A 32 31.65 -18.11 -2.99
C LEU A 32 30.88 -16.80 -3.13
N TRP A 33 29.59 -16.77 -2.81
CA TRP A 33 28.76 -15.57 -2.91
C TRP A 33 29.28 -14.42 -2.03
N GLY A 34 29.53 -14.71 -0.75
CA GLY A 34 30.08 -13.74 0.20
C GLY A 34 31.49 -13.22 -0.17
N ARG A 35 32.23 -13.88 -1.08
CA ARG A 35 33.49 -13.34 -1.61
C ARG A 35 33.27 -12.24 -2.65
N PHE A 36 32.19 -12.33 -3.42
CA PHE A 36 31.80 -11.29 -4.37
C PHE A 36 31.10 -10.11 -3.67
N LEU A 37 30.30 -10.43 -2.66
CA LEU A 37 29.50 -9.48 -1.89
C LEU A 37 29.73 -9.68 -0.37
N PRO A 38 30.84 -9.18 0.19
CA PRO A 38 31.13 -9.30 1.62
C PRO A 38 30.05 -8.72 2.53
N GLU A 39 29.27 -7.75 2.03
CA GLU A 39 28.15 -7.11 2.70
C GLU A 39 26.98 -8.08 2.97
N TRP A 40 26.98 -9.27 2.35
CA TRP A 40 25.95 -10.31 2.46
C TRP A 40 25.88 -10.97 3.83
N GLY A 41 27.00 -11.02 4.57
CA GLY A 41 27.10 -11.75 5.84
C GLY A 41 25.97 -11.43 6.84
N PRO A 42 25.66 -10.15 7.11
CA PRO A 42 24.59 -9.79 8.04
C PRO A 42 23.16 -10.09 7.59
N VAL A 43 22.92 -10.28 6.28
CA VAL A 43 21.59 -10.62 5.75
C VAL A 43 21.40 -12.11 5.49
N ARG A 44 22.49 -12.87 5.46
CA ARG A 44 22.49 -14.33 5.29
C ARG A 44 21.69 -15.02 6.40
N ASP A 45 20.76 -15.88 6.01
CA ASP A 45 19.85 -16.63 6.89
C ASP A 45 19.09 -15.73 7.90
N LEU A 46 19.04 -14.41 7.69
CA LEU A 46 18.42 -13.47 8.62
C LEU A 46 16.89 -13.59 8.51
N PRO A 47 16.16 -13.93 9.60
CA PRO A 47 14.71 -14.01 9.55
C PRO A 47 14.07 -12.65 9.28
N PRO A 48 12.96 -12.58 8.51
CA PRO A 48 12.26 -11.34 8.30
C PRO A 48 11.61 -10.85 9.60
N ARG A 49 11.49 -9.52 9.74
CA ARG A 49 10.81 -8.90 10.89
C ARG A 49 9.29 -8.91 10.78
N ASP A 50 8.75 -9.01 9.56
CA ASP A 50 7.32 -8.98 9.27
C ASP A 50 6.84 -10.36 8.80
N ARG A 51 5.65 -10.78 9.23
CA ARG A 51 4.97 -12.02 8.83
C ARG A 51 4.65 -12.07 7.34
N ALA A 52 4.60 -10.90 6.69
CA ALA A 52 4.39 -10.76 5.25
C ALA A 52 5.43 -11.51 4.41
N HIS A 53 6.68 -11.59 4.89
CA HIS A 53 7.79 -12.12 4.11
C HIS A 53 7.84 -13.65 4.19
N LEU A 54 7.81 -14.31 3.03
CA LEU A 54 7.96 -15.76 2.93
C LEU A 54 9.39 -16.25 3.21
N TRP A 55 10.38 -15.38 3.03
CA TRP A 55 11.78 -15.75 2.93
C TRP A 55 12.64 -15.06 3.99
N THR A 56 13.78 -15.67 4.32
CA THR A 56 14.89 -14.96 4.97
C THR A 56 15.34 -13.78 4.10
N VAL A 57 15.97 -12.77 4.70
CA VAL A 57 16.30 -11.51 4.02
C VAL A 57 17.18 -11.77 2.79
N ASP A 58 18.21 -12.60 2.91
CA ASP A 58 19.05 -13.02 1.78
C ASP A 58 18.26 -13.64 0.62
N ARG A 59 17.40 -14.63 0.91
CA ARG A 59 16.55 -15.26 -0.11
C ARG A 59 15.56 -14.27 -0.71
N HIS A 60 15.00 -13.36 0.10
CA HIS A 60 14.14 -12.26 -0.37
C HIS A 60 14.86 -11.34 -1.36
N LEU A 61 16.11 -10.95 -1.09
CA LEU A 61 16.91 -10.13 -2.02
C LEU A 61 17.08 -10.83 -3.38
N VAL A 62 17.33 -12.15 -3.38
CA VAL A 62 17.48 -12.93 -4.62
C VAL A 62 16.15 -13.06 -5.36
N GLU A 63 15.05 -13.34 -4.67
CA GLU A 63 13.70 -13.40 -5.26
C GLU A 63 13.28 -12.05 -5.84
N THR A 64 13.60 -10.95 -5.15
CA THR A 64 13.36 -9.58 -5.63
C THR A 64 14.13 -9.32 -6.92
N CYS A 65 15.41 -9.68 -6.98
CA CYS A 65 16.19 -9.58 -8.21
C CYS A 65 15.64 -10.46 -9.34
N ALA A 66 15.20 -11.69 -9.04
CA ALA A 66 14.60 -12.60 -10.00
C ALA A 66 13.29 -12.04 -10.60
N ASN A 67 12.47 -11.38 -9.78
CA ASN A 67 11.28 -10.67 -10.26
C ASN A 67 11.64 -9.42 -11.08
N ALA A 68 12.62 -8.64 -10.63
CA ALA A 68 13.10 -7.44 -11.31
C ALA A 68 13.66 -7.74 -12.72
N ALA A 69 14.27 -8.92 -12.93
CA ALA A 69 14.76 -9.35 -14.25
C ALA A 69 13.66 -9.35 -15.33
N ARG A 70 12.39 -9.57 -14.95
CA ARG A 70 11.23 -9.53 -15.86
C ARG A 70 10.79 -8.11 -16.24
N LEU A 71 11.29 -7.10 -15.53
CA LEU A 71 10.94 -5.68 -15.68
C LEU A 71 12.06 -4.89 -16.38
N THR A 72 13.13 -5.57 -16.83
CA THR A 72 14.30 -4.95 -17.46
C THR A 72 13.97 -4.15 -18.73
N THR A 73 12.88 -4.50 -19.42
CA THR A 73 12.40 -3.76 -20.60
C THR A 73 11.56 -2.52 -20.26
N GLN A 74 11.19 -2.33 -18.99
CA GLN A 74 10.36 -1.21 -18.53
C GLN A 74 11.18 -0.03 -18.03
N VAL A 75 12.51 -0.19 -17.90
CA VAL A 75 13.42 0.84 -17.36
C VAL A 75 14.56 1.13 -18.34
N ALA A 76 15.05 2.37 -18.34
CA ALA A 76 16.18 2.76 -19.18
C ALA A 76 17.54 2.21 -18.69
N ARG A 77 17.61 1.78 -17.41
CA ARG A 77 18.83 1.27 -16.75
C ARG A 77 18.58 -0.09 -16.10
N PRO A 78 18.42 -1.16 -16.91
CA PRO A 78 18.18 -2.52 -16.38
C PRO A 78 19.34 -3.03 -15.53
N ASP A 79 20.57 -2.58 -15.82
CA ASP A 79 21.76 -2.84 -15.02
C ASP A 79 21.62 -2.33 -13.57
N LEU A 80 21.15 -1.09 -13.39
CA LEU A 80 20.89 -0.52 -12.07
C LEU A 80 19.70 -1.16 -11.38
N LEU A 81 18.66 -1.55 -12.13
CA LEU A 81 17.52 -2.27 -11.56
C LEU A 81 17.93 -3.63 -10.97
N LEU A 82 18.71 -4.41 -11.70
CA LEU A 82 19.17 -5.73 -11.25
C LEU A 82 20.07 -5.62 -10.01
N VAL A 83 21.05 -4.71 -10.03
CA VAL A 83 21.94 -4.53 -8.87
C VAL A 83 21.20 -3.90 -7.70
N GLY A 84 20.37 -2.89 -7.93
CA GLY A 84 19.58 -2.21 -6.90
C GLY A 84 18.57 -3.12 -6.23
N SER A 85 17.90 -4.00 -6.98
CA SER A 85 16.97 -5.00 -6.42
C SER A 85 17.66 -6.02 -5.52
N LEU A 86 18.85 -6.48 -5.87
CA LEU A 86 19.65 -7.35 -5.01
C LEU A 86 20.14 -6.64 -3.73
N LEU A 87 20.29 -5.31 -3.75
CA LEU A 87 20.89 -4.54 -2.66
C LEU A 87 19.89 -3.74 -1.83
N HIS A 88 18.61 -3.67 -2.21
CA HIS A 88 17.64 -2.74 -1.62
C HIS A 88 17.53 -2.85 -0.10
N ASP A 89 17.72 -4.05 0.44
CA ASP A 89 17.62 -4.36 1.86
C ASP A 89 18.95 -4.82 2.48
N ILE A 90 20.08 -4.62 1.78
CA ILE A 90 21.41 -5.08 2.22
C ILE A 90 21.85 -4.50 3.58
N GLY A 91 21.24 -3.38 3.99
CA GLY A 91 21.48 -2.74 5.28
C GLY A 91 20.82 -3.44 6.47
N LYS A 92 19.88 -4.39 6.26
CA LYS A 92 19.26 -5.17 7.34
C LYS A 92 20.32 -5.99 8.11
N GLY A 93 19.96 -6.38 9.34
CA GLY A 93 20.87 -7.08 10.26
C GLY A 93 21.88 -6.18 10.98
N ARG A 94 21.68 -4.85 10.92
CA ARG A 94 22.50 -3.82 11.58
C ARG A 94 21.61 -2.92 12.46
N ASP A 95 22.24 -2.17 13.37
CA ASP A 95 21.54 -1.43 14.44
C ASP A 95 20.84 -0.13 13.95
N ASP A 96 21.35 0.47 12.88
CA ASP A 96 20.82 1.72 12.32
C ASP A 96 19.69 1.50 11.29
N ASP A 97 19.12 2.59 10.76
CA ASP A 97 18.15 2.54 9.66
C ASP A 97 18.76 1.83 8.44
N HIS A 98 18.23 0.65 8.14
CA HIS A 98 18.65 -0.20 7.02
C HIS A 98 18.68 0.51 5.67
N SER A 99 17.82 1.50 5.43
CA SER A 99 17.82 2.26 4.17
C SER A 99 18.99 3.22 4.09
N VAL A 100 19.37 3.86 5.21
CA VAL A 100 20.51 4.77 5.29
C VAL A 100 21.82 3.99 5.19
N VAL A 101 21.94 2.89 5.94
CA VAL A 101 23.11 2.01 5.86
C VAL A 101 23.20 1.36 4.48
N GLY A 102 22.07 0.90 3.96
CA GLY A 102 21.95 0.29 2.63
C GLY A 102 22.45 1.21 1.53
N GLN A 103 22.14 2.51 1.57
CA GLN A 103 22.67 3.50 0.63
C GLN A 103 24.21 3.45 0.56
N SER A 104 24.87 3.59 1.71
CA SER A 104 26.34 3.61 1.77
C SER A 104 26.95 2.30 1.27
N LEU A 105 26.35 1.16 1.64
CA LEU A 105 26.79 -0.15 1.15
C LEU A 105 26.60 -0.28 -0.36
N ALA A 106 25.47 0.16 -0.90
CA ALA A 106 25.19 0.12 -2.33
C ALA A 106 26.16 1.00 -3.13
N GLU A 107 26.54 2.17 -2.59
CA GLU A 107 27.54 3.04 -3.22
C GLU A 107 28.94 2.37 -3.23
N GLN A 108 29.33 1.71 -2.14
CA GLN A 108 30.59 0.95 -2.06
C GLN A 108 30.60 -0.23 -3.05
N VAL A 109 29.51 -1.00 -3.11
CA VAL A 109 29.34 -2.12 -4.04
C VAL A 109 29.38 -1.61 -5.48
N GLY A 110 28.63 -0.57 -5.81
CA GLY A 110 28.61 0.01 -7.16
C GLY A 110 29.99 0.49 -7.61
N THR A 111 30.73 1.15 -6.74
CA THR A 111 32.12 1.58 -7.00
C THR A 111 33.05 0.38 -7.20
N ARG A 112 32.91 -0.67 -6.38
CA ARG A 112 33.70 -1.90 -6.49
C ARG A 112 33.41 -2.64 -7.80
N LEU A 113 32.15 -2.71 -8.21
CA LEU A 113 31.72 -3.31 -9.47
C LEU A 113 32.14 -2.51 -10.71
N GLY A 114 32.50 -1.23 -10.55
CA GLY A 114 33.02 -0.39 -11.63
C GLY A 114 31.96 0.48 -12.32
N PHE A 115 30.82 0.72 -11.68
CA PHE A 115 29.86 1.72 -12.16
C PHE A 115 30.46 3.14 -12.12
N ARG A 116 29.98 4.01 -13.00
CA ARG A 116 30.40 5.42 -13.02
C ARG A 116 29.86 6.15 -11.79
N PRO A 117 30.52 7.21 -11.29
CA PRO A 117 30.08 7.92 -10.08
C PRO A 117 28.61 8.37 -10.10
N ALA A 118 28.10 8.84 -11.24
CA ALA A 118 26.70 9.21 -11.38
C ALA A 118 25.74 8.01 -11.21
N ASP A 119 26.12 6.85 -11.74
CA ASP A 119 25.33 5.61 -11.66
C ASP A 119 25.39 5.02 -10.24
N VAL A 120 26.54 5.14 -9.57
CA VAL A 120 26.70 4.80 -8.15
C VAL A 120 25.78 5.65 -7.28
N GLY A 121 25.68 6.95 -7.54
CA GLY A 121 24.75 7.83 -6.84
C GLY A 121 23.28 7.44 -7.04
N VAL A 122 22.88 7.10 -8.27
CA VAL A 122 21.51 6.62 -8.55
C VAL A 122 21.25 5.28 -7.84
N LEU A 123 22.20 4.36 -7.86
CA LEU A 123 22.10 3.08 -7.14
C LEU A 123 21.95 3.28 -5.62
N GLY A 124 22.75 4.18 -5.04
CA GLY A 124 22.64 4.56 -3.63
C GLY A 124 21.26 5.12 -3.29
N GLN A 125 20.76 6.06 -4.09
CA GLN A 125 19.42 6.64 -3.91
C GLN A 125 18.30 5.62 -4.10
N MET A 126 18.44 4.69 -5.04
CA MET A 126 17.48 3.61 -5.25
C MET A 126 17.35 2.74 -3.99
N VAL A 127 18.47 2.39 -3.35
CA VAL A 127 18.46 1.67 -2.07
C VAL A 127 17.95 2.56 -0.93
N ARG A 128 18.34 3.83 -0.88
CA ARG A 128 17.91 4.78 0.16
C ARG A 128 16.40 4.98 0.21
N HIS A 129 15.76 4.98 -0.96
CA HIS A 129 14.37 5.38 -1.15
C HIS A 129 13.47 4.24 -1.64
N HIS A 130 13.90 2.97 -1.53
CA HIS A 130 13.13 1.82 -2.02
C HIS A 130 11.70 1.73 -1.43
N LEU A 131 11.48 2.25 -0.22
CA LEU A 131 10.17 2.31 0.43
C LEU A 131 9.35 3.57 0.12
N LEU A 132 9.92 4.57 -0.57
CA LEU A 132 9.29 5.89 -0.76
C LEU A 132 7.93 5.77 -1.47
N LEU A 133 7.91 5.11 -2.64
CA LEU A 133 6.69 4.95 -3.43
C LEU A 133 5.67 4.03 -2.75
N PRO A 134 6.00 2.80 -2.31
CA PRO A 134 5.00 1.92 -1.70
C PRO A 134 4.42 2.51 -0.40
N HIS A 135 5.20 3.22 0.42
CA HIS A 135 4.67 3.88 1.61
C HIS A 135 3.83 5.11 1.27
N THR A 136 4.27 5.96 0.34
CA THR A 136 3.50 7.16 -0.03
C THR A 136 2.18 6.78 -0.68
N ALA A 137 2.22 5.87 -1.66
CA ALA A 137 1.06 5.42 -2.40
C ALA A 137 -0.01 4.78 -1.51
N THR A 138 0.38 4.11 -0.43
CA THR A 138 -0.57 3.43 0.48
C THR A 138 -0.98 4.27 1.68
N ARG A 139 -0.17 5.25 2.13
CA ARG A 139 -0.41 5.98 3.40
C ARG A 139 -0.67 7.48 3.25
N ARG A 140 -0.64 8.04 2.04
CA ARG A 140 -0.88 9.46 1.80
C ARG A 140 -1.90 9.69 0.71
N ASP A 141 -2.68 10.75 0.84
CA ASP A 141 -3.59 11.20 -0.21
C ASP A 141 -2.80 11.54 -1.49
N LEU A 142 -3.20 10.93 -2.62
CA LEU A 142 -2.55 11.12 -3.92
C LEU A 142 -3.11 12.33 -4.68
N ASP A 143 -4.28 12.83 -4.28
CA ASP A 143 -4.88 14.04 -4.83
C ASP A 143 -4.32 15.32 -4.21
N ASP A 144 -3.65 15.19 -3.07
CA ASP A 144 -2.88 16.28 -2.48
C ASP A 144 -1.60 16.55 -3.28
N SER A 145 -1.52 17.72 -3.93
CA SER A 145 -0.33 18.17 -4.66
C SER A 145 0.93 18.17 -3.79
N THR A 146 0.81 18.43 -2.48
CA THR A 146 1.97 18.46 -1.58
C THR A 146 2.59 17.07 -1.39
N THR A 147 1.80 15.99 -1.50
CA THR A 147 2.31 14.61 -1.49
C THR A 147 3.23 14.38 -2.69
N VAL A 148 2.78 14.79 -3.88
CA VAL A 148 3.54 14.64 -5.13
C VAL A 148 4.80 15.52 -5.10
N ASP A 149 4.66 16.78 -4.67
CA ASP A 149 5.77 17.73 -4.55
C ASP A 149 6.88 17.16 -3.67
N ARG A 150 6.54 16.55 -2.54
CA ARG A 150 7.51 15.97 -1.61
C ARG A 150 8.23 14.78 -2.21
N VAL A 151 7.54 13.91 -2.95
CA VAL A 151 8.18 12.77 -3.64
C VAL A 151 9.15 13.29 -4.68
N VAL A 152 8.73 14.22 -5.54
CA VAL A 152 9.58 14.80 -6.58
C VAL A 152 10.79 15.53 -5.98
N ALA A 153 10.61 16.29 -4.91
CA ALA A 153 11.70 16.94 -4.19
C ALA A 153 12.66 15.93 -3.54
N THR A 154 12.14 14.85 -2.95
CA THR A 154 12.97 13.78 -2.35
C THR A 154 13.85 13.10 -3.40
N LEU A 155 13.36 13.00 -4.64
CA LEU A 155 14.08 12.38 -5.75
C LEU A 155 14.90 13.40 -6.58
N ASP A 156 15.02 14.66 -6.13
CA ASP A 156 15.66 15.76 -6.86
C ASP A 156 15.18 15.91 -8.31
N GLY A 157 13.90 15.61 -8.57
CA GLY A 157 13.32 15.62 -9.92
C GLY A 157 13.85 14.54 -10.87
N ASN A 158 14.52 13.51 -10.36
CA ASN A 158 15.16 12.47 -11.17
C ASN A 158 14.14 11.43 -11.70
N ALA A 159 13.70 11.61 -12.95
CA ALA A 159 12.76 10.69 -13.61
C ALA A 159 13.31 9.26 -13.75
N LEU A 160 14.61 9.10 -14.00
CA LEU A 160 15.24 7.78 -14.11
C LEU A 160 15.13 7.01 -12.78
N LEU A 161 15.41 7.68 -11.67
CA LEU A 161 15.30 7.08 -10.34
C LEU A 161 13.84 6.73 -10.01
N LEU A 162 12.88 7.60 -10.35
CA LEU A 162 11.46 7.32 -10.19
C LEU A 162 11.06 6.01 -10.89
N ASP A 163 11.43 5.84 -12.16
CA ASP A 163 11.10 4.63 -12.93
C ASP A 163 11.75 3.37 -12.35
N LEU A 164 13.00 3.47 -11.87
CA LEU A 164 13.68 2.37 -11.17
C LEU A 164 12.97 1.99 -9.86
N LEU A 165 12.51 2.98 -9.08
CA LEU A 165 11.79 2.75 -7.83
C LEU A 165 10.40 2.12 -8.06
N VAL A 166 9.71 2.47 -9.16
CA VAL A 166 8.44 1.82 -9.54
C VAL A 166 8.67 0.33 -9.81
N ALA A 167 9.65 0.01 -10.65
CA ALA A 167 9.97 -1.38 -10.98
C ALA A 167 10.46 -2.17 -9.75
N LEU A 168 11.26 -1.54 -8.88
CA LEU A 168 11.72 -2.15 -7.63
C LEU A 168 10.55 -2.44 -6.69
N ALA A 169 9.61 -1.50 -6.53
CA ALA A 169 8.46 -1.69 -5.66
C ALA A 169 7.57 -2.85 -6.11
N GLU A 170 7.39 -3.05 -7.42
CA GLU A 170 6.70 -4.23 -7.95
C GLU A 170 7.48 -5.52 -7.67
N ALA A 171 8.77 -5.55 -7.96
CA ALA A 171 9.60 -6.73 -7.78
C ALA A 171 9.70 -7.17 -6.31
N ASP A 172 9.85 -6.21 -5.40
CA ASP A 172 9.92 -6.40 -3.95
C ASP A 172 8.59 -6.90 -3.38
N ALA A 173 7.47 -6.28 -3.80
CA ALA A 173 6.14 -6.74 -3.41
C ALA A 173 5.87 -8.18 -3.88
N LEU A 174 6.27 -8.53 -5.10
CA LEU A 174 6.14 -9.89 -5.63
C LEU A 174 6.99 -10.92 -4.87
N ALA A 175 8.17 -10.51 -4.38
CA ALA A 175 9.07 -11.38 -3.61
C ALA A 175 8.64 -11.53 -2.15
N THR A 176 8.01 -10.50 -1.57
CA THR A 176 7.58 -10.49 -0.18
C THR A 176 6.60 -11.63 0.10
N GLY A 177 5.51 -11.74 -0.65
CA GLY A 177 4.53 -12.81 -0.44
C GLY A 177 3.25 -12.72 -1.27
N PRO A 178 2.37 -13.73 -1.18
CA PRO A 178 1.15 -13.78 -1.96
C PRO A 178 0.20 -12.66 -1.54
N GLY A 179 -0.33 -11.91 -2.50
CA GLY A 179 -1.27 -10.81 -2.24
C GLY A 179 -0.61 -9.48 -1.86
N VAL A 180 0.71 -9.41 -1.62
CA VAL A 180 1.40 -8.13 -1.36
C VAL A 180 1.38 -7.24 -2.59
N TRP A 181 1.53 -7.83 -3.77
CA TRP A 181 1.31 -7.16 -5.05
C TRP A 181 -0.08 -7.50 -5.58
N SER A 182 -0.94 -6.49 -5.71
CA SER A 182 -2.32 -6.60 -6.17
C SER A 182 -2.60 -5.58 -7.29
N PRO A 183 -3.65 -5.78 -8.12
CA PRO A 183 -4.07 -4.77 -9.10
C PRO A 183 -4.26 -3.38 -8.49
N TRP A 184 -4.83 -3.31 -7.29
CA TRP A 184 -4.97 -2.07 -6.52
C TRP A 184 -3.64 -1.41 -6.16
N LYS A 185 -2.70 -2.17 -5.59
CA LYS A 185 -1.41 -1.60 -5.20
C LYS A 185 -0.63 -1.12 -6.41
N ARG A 186 -0.76 -1.83 -7.54
CA ARG A 186 -0.22 -1.40 -8.83
C ARG A 186 -0.83 -0.06 -9.26
N SER A 187 -2.15 0.09 -9.23
CA SER A 187 -2.80 1.34 -9.67
C SER A 187 -2.38 2.53 -8.81
N LEU A 188 -2.28 2.37 -7.48
CA LEU A 188 -1.80 3.43 -6.59
C LEU A 188 -0.37 3.88 -6.88
N ILE A 189 0.56 2.93 -7.04
CA ILE A 189 1.96 3.27 -7.35
C ILE A 189 2.08 3.90 -8.74
N GLN A 190 1.32 3.39 -9.72
CA GLN A 190 1.33 3.92 -11.07
C GLN A 190 0.73 5.34 -11.14
N ASP A 191 -0.36 5.61 -10.43
CA ASP A 191 -0.96 6.94 -10.36
C ASP A 191 0.02 7.94 -9.73
N LEU A 192 0.59 7.61 -8.56
CA LEU A 192 1.62 8.43 -7.93
C LEU A 192 2.80 8.70 -8.88
N ALA A 193 3.30 7.66 -9.57
CA ALA A 193 4.39 7.79 -10.51
C ALA A 193 4.03 8.67 -11.71
N ASN A 194 2.82 8.52 -12.27
CA ASN A 194 2.34 9.35 -13.38
C ASN A 194 2.25 10.83 -12.99
N ARG A 195 1.73 11.12 -11.78
CA ARG A 195 1.69 12.48 -11.25
C ARG A 195 3.09 13.07 -11.05
N CYS A 196 4.01 12.28 -10.48
CA CYS A 196 5.41 12.68 -10.34
C CYS A 196 6.06 12.96 -11.71
N ARG A 197 5.85 12.10 -12.72
CA ARG A 197 6.37 12.30 -14.08
C ARG A 197 5.81 13.58 -14.71
N ALA A 198 4.52 13.85 -14.57
CA ALA A 198 3.90 15.08 -15.08
C ALA A 198 4.55 16.32 -14.46
N MET A 199 4.70 16.32 -13.13
CA MET A 199 5.35 17.42 -12.41
C MET A 199 6.82 17.61 -12.82
N ILE A 200 7.61 16.52 -12.92
CA ILE A 200 9.01 16.57 -13.38
C ILE A 200 9.11 17.14 -14.80
N ALA A 201 8.16 16.78 -15.67
CA ALA A 201 8.09 17.30 -17.03
C ALA A 201 7.60 18.76 -17.12
N GLY A 202 7.27 19.39 -15.99
CA GLY A 202 6.70 20.75 -15.96
C GLY A 202 5.30 20.83 -16.56
N VAL A 203 4.64 19.69 -16.78
CA VAL A 203 3.24 19.64 -17.16
C VAL A 203 2.47 19.93 -15.88
N PRO A 204 1.64 20.99 -15.82
CA PRO A 204 0.76 21.19 -14.68
C PRO A 204 0.05 19.87 -14.46
N LEU A 205 0.07 19.36 -13.22
CA LEU A 205 -0.96 18.43 -12.82
C LEU A 205 -2.25 19.18 -13.13
N ALA A 206 -2.88 18.87 -14.28
CA ALA A 206 -4.28 19.10 -14.42
C ALA A 206 -4.78 18.41 -13.16
N GLY A 207 -5.27 19.19 -12.21
CA GLY A 207 -5.95 18.60 -11.10
C GLY A 207 -6.97 17.73 -11.78
N VAL A 208 -6.71 16.42 -11.77
CA VAL A 208 -7.79 15.47 -11.62
C VAL A 208 -8.22 15.73 -10.17
N VAL A 209 -8.74 16.94 -9.90
CA VAL A 209 -10.04 17.06 -9.31
C VAL A 209 -10.80 16.07 -10.18
N PRO A 210 -11.18 14.88 -9.68
CA PRO A 210 -12.17 14.12 -10.40
C PRO A 210 -13.25 15.15 -10.56
N ALA A 211 -13.42 15.71 -11.77
CA ALA A 211 -14.46 16.70 -12.04
C ALA A 211 -15.66 16.07 -11.36
N ILE A 212 -16.25 16.67 -10.31
CA ILE A 212 -17.24 15.97 -9.47
C ILE A 212 -18.17 15.33 -10.48
N ASP A 213 -18.04 14.01 -10.65
CA ASP A 213 -18.34 13.47 -11.96
C ASP A 213 -19.82 13.74 -12.18
N GLU A 214 -20.28 13.93 -13.41
CA GLU A 214 -21.72 14.15 -13.63
C GLU A 214 -22.54 13.06 -12.91
N GLN A 215 -21.93 11.89 -12.77
CA GLN A 215 -22.31 10.78 -11.91
C GLN A 215 -22.44 11.12 -10.41
N ARG A 216 -21.40 11.68 -9.76
CA ARG A 216 -21.45 12.10 -8.34
C ARG A 216 -22.51 13.18 -8.13
N ARG A 217 -22.61 14.16 -9.04
CA ARG A 217 -23.66 15.19 -9.00
C ARG A 217 -25.06 14.58 -9.10
N GLY A 218 -25.24 13.61 -10.00
CA GLY A 218 -26.49 12.88 -10.16
C GLY A 218 -26.91 12.12 -8.90
N LEU A 219 -25.96 11.45 -8.25
CA LEU A 219 -26.20 10.75 -6.98
C LEU A 219 -26.59 11.72 -5.86
N VAL A 220 -25.86 12.82 -5.70
CA VAL A 220 -26.20 13.86 -4.70
C VAL A 220 -27.60 14.41 -4.93
N ALA A 221 -27.96 14.73 -6.17
CA ALA A 221 -29.29 15.23 -6.50
C ALA A 221 -30.40 14.19 -6.20
N ALA A 222 -30.15 12.91 -6.45
CA ALA A 222 -31.08 11.83 -6.16
C ALA A 222 -31.31 11.64 -4.65
N VAL A 223 -30.23 11.68 -3.84
CA VAL A 223 -30.31 11.64 -2.37
C VAL A 223 -31.02 12.89 -1.85
N ALA A 224 -30.70 14.08 -2.35
CA ALA A 224 -31.33 15.34 -1.92
C ALA A 224 -32.85 15.33 -2.16
N LYS A 225 -33.31 14.71 -3.25
CA LYS A 225 -34.73 14.59 -3.60
C LYS A 225 -35.46 13.53 -2.78
N SER A 226 -34.82 12.39 -2.53
CA SER A 226 -35.48 11.21 -1.95
C SER A 226 -35.25 11.03 -0.44
N GLY A 227 -34.18 11.62 0.09
CA GLY A 227 -33.67 11.36 1.44
C GLY A 227 -33.08 9.95 1.63
N LYS A 228 -32.98 9.15 0.57
CA LYS A 228 -32.52 7.76 0.61
C LYS A 228 -31.10 7.64 0.05
N PRO A 229 -30.30 6.67 0.53
CA PRO A 229 -28.98 6.41 -0.02
C PRO A 229 -29.07 5.96 -1.48
N GLU A 230 -28.01 6.19 -2.23
CA GLU A 230 -27.80 5.69 -3.59
C GLU A 230 -26.41 5.06 -3.70
N VAL A 231 -26.30 4.00 -4.50
CA VAL A 231 -25.05 3.27 -4.71
C VAL A 231 -24.84 3.10 -6.20
N ARG A 232 -23.60 3.31 -6.65
CA ARG A 232 -23.18 3.07 -8.03
C ARG A 232 -21.83 2.38 -8.06
N PHE A 233 -21.63 1.47 -9.00
CA PHE A 233 -20.30 0.98 -9.34
C PHE A 233 -19.78 1.66 -10.60
N ASP A 234 -18.47 1.82 -10.66
CA ASP A 234 -17.70 2.08 -11.87
C ASP A 234 -16.70 0.93 -12.04
N ASP A 235 -16.91 0.11 -13.06
CA ASP A 235 -16.08 -1.05 -13.40
C ASP A 235 -15.05 -0.74 -14.49
N THR A 236 -14.94 0.53 -14.91
CA THR A 236 -13.88 0.97 -15.84
C THR A 236 -12.54 1.15 -15.12
N ASP A 237 -12.58 1.38 -13.80
CA ASP A 237 -11.42 1.36 -12.94
C ASP A 237 -10.97 -0.08 -12.64
N GLU A 238 -9.65 -0.29 -12.54
CA GLU A 238 -9.09 -1.56 -12.07
C GLU A 238 -8.23 -1.33 -10.82
N PRO A 239 -8.68 -1.77 -9.63
CA PRO A 239 -9.96 -2.44 -9.34
C PRO A 239 -11.18 -1.48 -9.37
N PRO A 240 -12.42 -2.00 -9.45
CA PRO A 240 -13.64 -1.19 -9.53
C PRO A 240 -13.85 -0.24 -8.36
N THR A 241 -14.60 0.83 -8.63
CA THR A 241 -14.96 1.84 -7.64
C THR A 241 -16.45 1.75 -7.29
N ALA A 242 -16.80 1.87 -6.02
CA ALA A 242 -18.17 1.97 -5.50
C ALA A 242 -18.39 3.38 -4.94
N ILE A 243 -19.34 4.12 -5.49
CA ILE A 243 -19.72 5.44 -5.02
C ILE A 243 -21.01 5.29 -4.20
N VAL A 244 -20.97 5.67 -2.93
CA VAL A 244 -22.10 5.62 -2.01
C VAL A 244 -22.45 7.05 -1.60
N ALA A 245 -23.66 7.49 -1.95
CA ALA A 245 -24.18 8.78 -1.54
C ALA A 245 -25.32 8.60 -0.52
N MET A 246 -25.31 9.31 0.59
CA MET A 246 -26.32 9.17 1.65
C MET A 246 -26.40 10.44 2.53
N PRO A 247 -27.47 10.63 3.33
CA PRO A 247 -27.52 11.76 4.26
C PRO A 247 -26.29 11.77 5.18
N ASP A 248 -25.62 12.91 5.27
CA ASP A 248 -24.40 13.10 6.08
C ASP A 248 -24.77 13.14 7.57
N ARG A 249 -24.45 12.07 8.28
CA ARG A 249 -24.69 11.90 9.71
C ARG A 249 -23.64 10.97 10.32
N PRO A 250 -23.38 11.06 11.63
CA PRO A 250 -22.51 10.10 12.31
C PRO A 250 -22.94 8.66 12.01
N GLY A 251 -21.99 7.81 11.63
CA GLY A 251 -22.28 6.42 11.24
C GLY A 251 -22.39 6.20 9.72
N ALA A 252 -22.25 7.23 8.89
CA ALA A 252 -22.35 7.10 7.43
C ALA A 252 -21.26 6.16 6.88
N LEU A 253 -19.99 6.44 7.16
CA LEU A 253 -18.89 5.60 6.69
C LEU A 253 -19.01 4.17 7.24
N SER A 254 -19.25 4.02 8.53
CA SER A 254 -19.37 2.69 9.13
C SER A 254 -20.55 1.91 8.54
N ALA A 255 -21.68 2.55 8.24
CA ALA A 255 -22.80 1.91 7.54
C ALA A 255 -22.42 1.46 6.12
N ALA A 256 -21.80 2.33 5.32
CA ALA A 256 -21.36 1.98 3.97
C ALA A 256 -20.33 0.84 3.96
N ALA A 257 -19.26 0.95 4.76
CA ALA A 257 -18.25 -0.09 4.89
C ALA A 257 -18.85 -1.43 5.33
N GLY A 258 -19.82 -1.41 6.25
CA GLY A 258 -20.47 -2.61 6.74
C GLY A 258 -21.37 -3.26 5.70
N VAL A 259 -22.13 -2.49 4.92
CA VAL A 259 -22.95 -3.04 3.83
C VAL A 259 -22.07 -3.60 2.71
N LEU A 260 -20.98 -2.92 2.34
CA LEU A 260 -20.00 -3.46 1.37
C LEU A 260 -19.45 -4.82 1.83
N ALA A 261 -19.04 -4.92 3.11
CA ALA A 261 -18.58 -6.18 3.69
C ALA A 261 -19.68 -7.25 3.72
N LEU A 262 -20.94 -6.88 4.02
CA LEU A 262 -22.10 -7.78 4.01
C LEU A 262 -22.37 -8.35 2.61
N HIS A 263 -22.04 -7.61 1.55
CA HIS A 263 -22.12 -8.04 0.15
C HIS A 263 -20.80 -8.63 -0.39
N SER A 264 -19.87 -9.02 0.49
CA SER A 264 -18.61 -9.71 0.14
C SER A 264 -17.68 -8.86 -0.73
N LEU A 265 -17.73 -7.55 -0.60
CA LEU A 265 -16.75 -6.64 -1.19
C LEU A 265 -15.62 -6.39 -0.19
N GLU A 266 -14.38 -6.61 -0.63
CA GLU A 266 -13.19 -6.10 0.05
C GLU A 266 -13.02 -4.63 -0.32
N VAL A 267 -12.84 -3.79 0.70
CA VAL A 267 -12.52 -2.37 0.53
C VAL A 267 -11.01 -2.23 0.63
N HIS A 268 -10.39 -1.60 -0.36
CA HIS A 268 -8.95 -1.30 -0.36
C HIS A 268 -8.68 0.17 -0.06
N ALA A 269 -9.57 1.06 -0.47
CA ALA A 269 -9.50 2.48 -0.14
C ALA A 269 -10.91 3.05 0.04
N ALA A 270 -11.03 4.09 0.84
CA ALA A 270 -12.23 4.89 1.02
C ALA A 270 -11.83 6.38 1.07
N GLU A 271 -12.31 7.16 0.12
CA GLU A 271 -12.20 8.62 0.10
C GLU A 271 -13.54 9.21 0.48
N LEU A 272 -13.56 10.04 1.51
CA LEU A 272 -14.81 10.59 2.04
C LEU A 272 -14.99 12.03 1.56
N GLY A 273 -16.20 12.34 1.14
CA GLY A 273 -16.60 13.67 0.71
C GLY A 273 -17.98 14.00 1.28
N ALA A 274 -18.25 15.29 1.45
CA ALA A 274 -19.58 15.75 1.85
C ALA A 274 -19.99 16.98 1.03
N GLN A 275 -21.23 17.01 0.60
CA GLN A 275 -21.81 18.13 -0.13
C GLN A 275 -23.23 18.41 0.33
N THR A 276 -23.46 19.60 0.90
CA THR A 276 -24.81 20.08 1.27
C THR A 276 -25.56 19.13 2.23
N GLY A 277 -24.86 18.51 3.19
CA GLY A 277 -25.44 17.54 4.13
C GLY A 277 -25.67 16.14 3.56
N ILE A 278 -24.99 15.81 2.46
CA ILE A 278 -24.96 14.47 1.85
C ILE A 278 -23.50 14.00 1.83
N ALA A 279 -23.22 12.86 2.47
CA ALA A 279 -21.96 12.16 2.36
C ALA A 279 -21.90 11.48 0.99
N VAL A 280 -20.76 11.58 0.32
CA VAL A 280 -20.45 10.99 -0.99
C VAL A 280 -19.11 10.31 -0.87
N ASP A 281 -19.16 9.04 -0.49
CA ASP A 281 -17.99 8.24 -0.21
C ASP A 281 -17.64 7.41 -1.43
N THR A 282 -16.36 7.39 -1.78
CA THR A 282 -15.83 6.63 -2.92
C THR A 282 -14.95 5.51 -2.37
N PHE A 283 -15.34 4.26 -2.64
CA PHE A 283 -14.63 3.08 -2.18
C PHE A 283 -13.99 2.36 -3.36
N THR A 284 -12.69 2.13 -3.29
CA THR A 284 -12.03 1.20 -4.21
C THR A 284 -12.25 -0.21 -3.69
N VAL A 285 -12.92 -1.07 -4.45
CA VAL A 285 -13.41 -2.38 -3.97
C VAL A 285 -13.04 -3.53 -4.89
N SER A 286 -13.04 -4.75 -4.34
CA SER A 286 -13.00 -5.98 -5.15
C SER A 286 -13.97 -7.03 -4.60
N PRO A 287 -14.69 -7.75 -5.45
CA PRO A 287 -15.53 -8.85 -5.00
C PRO A 287 -14.65 -10.00 -4.49
N ARG A 288 -14.91 -10.50 -3.27
CA ARG A 288 -14.27 -11.70 -2.73
C ARG A 288 -14.61 -12.94 -3.57
N PHE A 289 -15.81 -12.96 -4.16
CA PHE A 289 -16.31 -14.05 -4.98
C PHE A 289 -17.11 -13.50 -6.15
N GLY A 290 -16.96 -14.10 -7.33
CA GLY A 290 -17.76 -13.75 -8.51
C GLY A 290 -17.48 -12.33 -9.02
N GLY A 291 -18.55 -11.60 -9.36
CA GLY A 291 -18.49 -10.22 -9.84
C GLY A 291 -19.11 -9.22 -8.85
N LEU A 292 -19.24 -7.96 -9.29
CA LEU A 292 -19.90 -6.94 -8.48
C LEU A 292 -21.38 -7.28 -8.25
N PRO A 293 -21.90 -7.05 -7.03
CA PRO A 293 -23.31 -7.27 -6.71
C PRO A 293 -24.21 -6.21 -7.37
N ASP A 294 -25.52 -6.45 -7.40
CA ASP A 294 -26.49 -5.45 -7.85
C ASP A 294 -26.51 -4.24 -6.88
N PRO A 295 -26.21 -3.01 -7.34
CA PRO A 295 -26.28 -1.80 -6.51
C PRO A 295 -27.61 -1.61 -5.77
N ALA A 296 -28.73 -2.09 -6.34
CA ALA A 296 -30.04 -1.97 -5.72
C ALA A 296 -30.15 -2.75 -4.40
N LEU A 297 -29.43 -3.86 -4.26
CA LEU A 297 -29.38 -4.66 -3.03
C LEU A 297 -28.63 -3.90 -1.93
N LEU A 298 -27.46 -3.34 -2.26
CA LEU A 298 -26.66 -2.53 -1.32
C LEU A 298 -27.46 -1.31 -0.86
N ARG A 299 -28.14 -0.64 -1.79
CA ARG A 299 -29.03 0.48 -1.47
C ARG A 299 -30.15 0.06 -0.52
N GLY A 300 -30.78 -1.09 -0.77
CA GLY A 300 -31.83 -1.64 0.07
C GLY A 300 -31.37 -1.91 1.50
N ASP A 301 -30.19 -2.52 1.66
CA ASP A 301 -29.62 -2.79 2.98
C ASP A 301 -29.13 -1.51 3.66
N LEU A 302 -28.56 -0.54 2.93
CA LEU A 302 -28.23 0.77 3.49
C LEU A 302 -29.47 1.49 4.05
N ILE A 303 -30.61 1.46 3.35
CA ILE A 303 -31.87 2.00 3.87
C ILE A 303 -32.21 1.34 5.21
N ARG A 304 -32.15 0.00 5.26
CA ARG A 304 -32.48 -0.78 6.46
C ARG A 304 -31.52 -0.56 7.63
N VAL A 305 -30.24 -0.32 7.33
CA VAL A 305 -29.25 0.03 8.37
C VAL A 305 -29.54 1.43 8.90
N LEU A 306 -29.77 2.39 8.00
CA LEU A 306 -29.98 3.79 8.33
C LEU A 306 -31.32 4.10 9.01
N ASP A 307 -32.32 3.23 8.85
CA ASP A 307 -33.61 3.27 9.56
C ASP A 307 -33.67 2.37 10.82
N GLY A 308 -32.61 1.58 11.07
CA GLY A 308 -32.46 0.71 12.23
C GLY A 308 -33.17 -0.66 12.12
N THR A 309 -33.80 -0.98 10.99
CA THR A 309 -34.46 -2.28 10.77
C THR A 309 -33.48 -3.43 10.48
N LEU A 310 -32.22 -3.14 10.17
CA LEU A 310 -31.12 -4.10 10.08
C LEU A 310 -30.02 -3.76 11.08
N GLN A 311 -29.81 -4.64 12.05
CA GLN A 311 -28.67 -4.56 12.97
C GLN A 311 -27.40 -5.08 12.27
N LEU A 312 -26.63 -4.15 11.70
CA LEU A 312 -25.48 -4.47 10.84
C LEU A 312 -24.39 -5.26 11.55
N SER A 313 -24.12 -4.95 12.82
CA SER A 313 -23.17 -5.69 13.65
C SER A 313 -23.50 -7.18 13.75
N ASP A 314 -24.79 -7.50 13.95
CA ASP A 314 -25.26 -8.87 14.09
C ASP A 314 -25.20 -9.61 12.75
N ALA A 315 -25.56 -8.91 11.66
CA ALA A 315 -25.49 -9.47 10.31
C ALA A 315 -24.04 -9.80 9.92
N LEU A 316 -23.10 -8.90 10.22
CA LEU A 316 -21.67 -9.12 9.98
C LEU A 316 -21.10 -10.23 10.87
N ALA A 317 -21.50 -10.30 12.14
CA ALA A 317 -21.05 -11.36 13.05
C ALA A 317 -21.52 -12.75 12.59
N ARG A 318 -22.77 -12.87 12.11
CA ARG A 318 -23.28 -14.12 11.51
C ARG A 318 -22.48 -14.50 10.28
N LYS A 319 -22.23 -13.54 9.39
CA LYS A 319 -21.42 -13.78 8.19
C LYS A 319 -19.99 -14.19 8.53
N GLU A 320 -19.36 -13.52 9.48
CA GLU A 320 -18.02 -13.88 9.94
C GLU A 320 -17.98 -15.31 10.48
N HIS A 321 -19.01 -15.73 11.22
CA HIS A 321 -19.15 -17.11 11.69
C HIS A 321 -19.30 -18.12 10.53
N ASP A 322 -20.16 -17.83 9.56
CA ASP A 322 -20.43 -18.72 8.41
C ASP A 322 -19.19 -18.91 7.51
N TYR A 323 -18.33 -17.90 7.43
CA TYR A 323 -17.10 -17.91 6.63
C TYR A 323 -15.83 -18.15 7.46
N ALA A 324 -15.95 -18.39 8.77
CA ALA A 324 -14.81 -18.68 9.63
C ALA A 324 -14.13 -19.98 9.18
N ARG A 325 -12.81 -19.95 9.03
CA ARG A 325 -12.03 -21.18 8.86
C ARG A 325 -12.06 -22.00 10.15
N PRO A 326 -11.96 -23.34 10.08
CA PRO A 326 -11.86 -24.19 11.27
C PRO A 326 -10.72 -23.71 12.19
N PRO A 327 -10.84 -23.85 13.52
CA PRO A 327 -9.81 -23.41 14.44
C PRO A 327 -8.55 -24.27 14.25
N GLY A 328 -7.58 -23.72 13.52
CA GLY A 328 -6.19 -24.14 13.48
C GLY A 328 -5.37 -23.00 14.09
N THR A 329 -4.83 -23.27 15.26
CA THR A 329 -4.10 -22.34 16.14
C THR A 329 -3.01 -21.52 15.43
N GLU A 330 -3.22 -20.22 15.35
CA GLU A 330 -2.10 -19.26 15.40
C GLU A 330 -2.47 -18.21 16.44
N ASP A 331 -1.61 -18.00 17.44
CA ASP A 331 -1.64 -16.79 18.27
C ASP A 331 -1.46 -15.59 17.33
N ALA A 332 -2.58 -15.01 16.91
CA ALA A 332 -2.61 -13.75 16.20
C ALA A 332 -1.88 -12.72 17.06
N ALA A 333 -0.88 -12.05 16.49
CA ALA A 333 -0.20 -10.98 17.19
C ALA A 333 -1.24 -9.93 17.62
N PRO A 334 -1.16 -9.39 18.84
CA PRO A 334 -2.13 -8.42 19.30
C PRO A 334 -2.14 -7.21 18.36
N SER A 335 -3.34 -6.71 18.05
CA SER A 335 -3.49 -5.50 17.26
C SER A 335 -2.75 -4.34 17.89
N ARG A 336 -2.20 -3.46 17.06
CA ARG A 336 -1.46 -2.27 17.48
C ARG A 336 -1.94 -1.06 16.71
N VAL A 337 -2.00 0.08 17.39
CA VAL A 337 -2.25 1.38 16.79
C VAL A 337 -0.97 2.19 16.82
N LEU A 338 -0.61 2.77 15.69
CA LEU A 338 0.50 3.71 15.55
C LEU A 338 -0.06 5.06 15.13
N TRP A 339 0.58 6.12 15.59
CA TRP A 339 0.20 7.49 15.23
C TRP A 339 1.32 8.15 14.46
N PHE A 340 0.96 8.79 13.36
CA PHE A 340 1.83 9.65 12.58
C PHE A 340 1.20 11.04 12.50
N ASP A 341 2.03 12.07 12.55
CA ASP A 341 1.59 13.43 12.27
C ASP A 341 1.87 13.72 10.80
N ASP A 342 0.85 14.09 10.05
CA ASP A 342 1.04 14.59 8.71
C ASP A 342 1.54 16.04 8.79
N GLU A 343 2.85 16.21 8.68
CA GLU A 343 3.51 17.52 8.72
C GLU A 343 3.01 18.49 7.64
N ALA A 344 2.45 18.01 6.52
CA ALA A 344 1.98 18.84 5.42
C ALA A 344 0.55 19.36 5.66
N THR A 345 -0.36 18.50 6.10
CA THR A 345 -1.78 18.84 6.28
C THR A 345 -2.16 19.16 7.73
N GLY A 346 -1.25 18.92 8.68
CA GLY A 346 -1.52 18.96 10.12
C GLY A 346 -2.47 17.85 10.60
N ALA A 347 -2.81 16.90 9.73
CA ALA A 347 -3.72 15.79 10.05
C ALA A 347 -3.03 14.76 10.95
N ALA A 348 -3.83 14.05 11.75
CA ALA A 348 -3.35 12.89 12.48
C ALA A 348 -3.64 11.63 11.66
N VAL A 349 -2.63 10.84 11.33
CA VAL A 349 -2.81 9.53 10.68
C VAL A 349 -2.72 8.44 11.73
N LEU A 350 -3.80 7.66 11.86
CA LEU A 350 -3.85 6.46 12.68
C LEU A 350 -3.60 5.24 11.79
N GLU A 351 -2.58 4.44 12.10
CA GLU A 351 -2.30 3.17 11.44
C GLU A 351 -2.64 2.02 12.39
N LEU A 352 -3.61 1.19 12.01
CA LEU A 352 -3.98 -0.04 12.69
C LEU A 352 -3.27 -1.21 12.03
N ARG A 353 -2.54 -2.00 12.82
CA ARG A 353 -1.99 -3.29 12.41
C ARG A 353 -2.67 -4.39 13.19
N GLY A 354 -3.18 -5.41 12.52
CA GLY A 354 -3.92 -6.47 13.19
C GLY A 354 -4.27 -7.62 12.26
N THR A 355 -5.21 -8.45 12.70
CA THR A 355 -5.76 -9.56 11.90
C THR A 355 -7.00 -9.11 11.12
N ASP A 356 -7.06 -9.43 9.82
CA ASP A 356 -8.22 -9.12 8.99
C ASP A 356 -9.46 -9.90 9.44
N ARG A 357 -10.60 -9.22 9.39
CA ARG A 357 -11.91 -9.76 9.80
C ARG A 357 -13.01 -9.16 8.94
N ILE A 358 -14.06 -9.95 8.70
CA ILE A 358 -15.22 -9.46 7.94
C ILE A 358 -15.85 -8.28 8.70
N GLY A 359 -15.85 -7.11 8.04
CA GLY A 359 -16.38 -5.88 8.62
C GLY A 359 -15.42 -5.13 9.56
N LEU A 360 -14.11 -5.42 9.54
CA LEU A 360 -13.14 -4.68 10.35
C LEU A 360 -13.21 -3.16 10.11
N LEU A 361 -13.24 -2.73 8.84
CA LEU A 361 -13.39 -1.31 8.49
C LEU A 361 -14.65 -0.68 9.10
N HIS A 362 -15.79 -1.39 9.10
CA HIS A 362 -17.02 -0.93 9.74
C HIS A 362 -16.82 -0.71 11.25
N ARG A 363 -16.20 -1.68 11.94
CA ARG A 363 -15.98 -1.64 13.39
C ARG A 363 -15.03 -0.50 13.77
N VAL A 364 -13.93 -0.34 13.03
CA VAL A 364 -12.93 0.71 13.26
C VAL A 364 -13.49 2.08 12.94
N ALA A 365 -14.19 2.24 11.81
CA ALA A 365 -14.86 3.50 11.47
C ALA A 365 -15.87 3.90 12.55
N ALA A 366 -16.71 2.97 13.01
CA ALA A 366 -17.68 3.23 14.09
C ALA A 366 -16.99 3.62 15.40
N ALA A 367 -15.88 2.98 15.76
CA ALA A 367 -15.08 3.31 16.94
C ALA A 367 -14.49 4.73 16.87
N LEU A 368 -13.98 5.12 15.71
CA LEU A 368 -13.46 6.46 15.45
C LEU A 368 -14.56 7.53 15.51
N GLU A 369 -15.69 7.27 14.87
CA GLU A 369 -16.87 8.15 14.87
C GLU A 369 -17.43 8.33 16.30
N GLN A 370 -17.50 7.26 17.11
CA GLN A 370 -17.88 7.33 18.53
C GLN A 370 -16.93 8.20 19.36
N CYS A 371 -15.67 8.30 18.94
CA CYS A 371 -14.71 9.19 19.57
C CYS A 371 -14.85 10.64 19.11
N GLY A 372 -15.73 10.94 18.15
CA GLY A 372 -15.89 12.26 17.53
C GLY A 372 -14.76 12.60 16.56
N ALA A 373 -14.01 11.60 16.08
CA ALA A 373 -13.00 11.81 15.05
C ALA A 373 -13.69 11.90 13.68
N ASP A 374 -13.30 12.91 12.90
CA ASP A 374 -13.72 13.05 11.51
C ASP A 374 -12.70 12.36 10.60
N ILE A 375 -13.15 11.40 9.80
CA ILE A 375 -12.29 10.61 8.92
C ILE A 375 -12.31 11.26 7.54
N ARG A 376 -11.15 11.63 7.00
CA ARG A 376 -11.07 12.22 5.64
C ARG A 376 -10.90 11.16 4.57
N TRP A 377 -10.06 10.17 4.84
CA TRP A 377 -9.86 9.01 3.99
C TRP A 377 -9.41 7.82 4.84
N ALA A 378 -9.62 6.62 4.33
CA ALA A 378 -9.10 5.37 4.84
C ALA A 378 -8.42 4.58 3.72
N ARG A 379 -7.30 3.94 4.03
CA ARG A 379 -6.57 3.02 3.14
C ARG A 379 -6.46 1.70 3.87
N VAL A 380 -7.02 0.65 3.28
CA VAL A 380 -7.09 -0.69 3.87
C VAL A 380 -6.14 -1.58 3.09
N SER A 381 -5.14 -2.13 3.76
CA SER A 381 -4.17 -3.00 3.13
C SER A 381 -4.20 -4.36 3.80
N THR A 382 -4.97 -5.27 3.22
CA THR A 382 -5.03 -6.67 3.67
C THR A 382 -3.95 -7.50 2.99
N LEU A 383 -3.20 -8.26 3.80
CA LEU A 383 -2.26 -9.26 3.36
C LEU A 383 -2.53 -10.60 4.06
N GLY A 384 -3.09 -11.55 3.32
CA GLY A 384 -3.46 -12.85 3.89
C GLY A 384 -4.48 -12.66 5.03
N SER A 385 -4.07 -12.98 6.25
CA SER A 385 -4.87 -12.79 7.48
C SER A 385 -4.52 -11.51 8.25
N SER A 386 -3.57 -10.69 7.78
CA SER A 386 -3.15 -9.47 8.47
C SER A 386 -3.63 -8.22 7.73
N VAL A 387 -3.80 -7.12 8.46
CA VAL A 387 -4.14 -5.80 7.89
C VAL A 387 -3.17 -4.73 8.36
N VAL A 388 -2.97 -3.74 7.51
CA VAL A 388 -2.35 -2.45 7.83
C VAL A 388 -3.26 -1.35 7.31
N ASP A 389 -4.16 -0.88 8.16
CA ASP A 389 -5.18 0.10 7.79
C ASP A 389 -4.76 1.48 8.26
N SER A 390 -4.77 2.47 7.37
CA SER A 390 -4.42 3.86 7.67
C SER A 390 -5.64 4.75 7.55
N PHE A 391 -5.88 5.58 8.57
CA PHE A 391 -6.99 6.52 8.64
C PHE A 391 -6.45 7.93 8.83
N CYS A 392 -6.79 8.86 7.94
CA CYS A 392 -6.51 10.27 8.13
C CYS A 392 -7.64 10.94 8.90
N LEU A 393 -7.30 11.50 10.05
CA LEU A 393 -8.24 12.06 10.99
C LEU A 393 -8.09 13.58 11.08
N SER A 394 -9.23 14.26 11.14
CA SER A 394 -9.39 15.68 11.41
C SER A 394 -10.02 15.88 12.79
N GLY A 395 -9.77 17.04 13.42
CA GLY A 395 -10.34 17.37 14.74
C GLY A 395 -9.78 16.59 15.95
N VAL A 396 -8.80 15.70 15.76
CA VAL A 396 -8.21 14.89 16.85
C VAL A 396 -7.04 15.61 17.51
N ARG A 397 -7.13 15.90 18.80
CA ARG A 397 -6.00 16.43 19.59
C ARG A 397 -5.09 15.30 20.07
N ARG A 398 -3.81 15.60 20.28
CA ARG A 398 -2.84 14.63 20.84
C ARG A 398 -3.28 14.05 22.18
N SER A 399 -4.02 14.82 23.00
CA SER A 399 -4.59 14.36 24.28
C SER A 399 -5.63 13.25 24.12
N ASP A 400 -6.32 13.21 22.98
CA ASP A 400 -7.45 12.31 22.73
C ASP A 400 -6.98 10.95 22.18
N ARG A 401 -5.73 10.86 21.71
CA ARG A 401 -5.15 9.68 21.02
C ARG A 401 -5.19 8.39 21.84
N ARG A 402 -4.85 8.44 23.13
CA ARG A 402 -4.89 7.24 24.00
C ARG A 402 -6.29 6.66 24.14
N ARG A 403 -7.30 7.53 24.26
CA ARG A 403 -8.70 7.10 24.34
C ARG A 403 -9.13 6.47 23.02
N ILE A 404 -8.82 7.13 21.89
CA ILE A 404 -9.13 6.63 20.54
C ILE A 404 -8.47 5.26 20.32
N GLU A 405 -7.19 5.12 20.65
CA GLU A 405 -6.45 3.87 20.57
C GLU A 405 -7.14 2.74 21.34
N GLN A 406 -7.58 2.98 22.58
CA GLN A 406 -8.29 1.97 23.37
C GLN A 406 -9.61 1.53 22.73
N VAL A 407 -10.38 2.47 22.18
CA VAL A 407 -11.68 2.16 21.55
C VAL A 407 -11.46 1.42 20.22
N VAL A 408 -10.48 1.83 19.41
CA VAL A 408 -10.12 1.16 18.15
C VAL A 408 -9.60 -0.26 18.40
N LEU A 409 -8.71 -0.45 19.39
CA LEU A 409 -8.20 -1.77 19.75
C LEU A 409 -9.29 -2.70 20.28
N ALA A 410 -10.29 -2.17 20.99
CA ALA A 410 -11.45 -2.94 21.45
C ALA A 410 -12.41 -3.34 20.31
N ALA A 411 -12.33 -2.68 19.15
CA ALA A 411 -13.15 -2.96 17.98
C ALA A 411 -12.53 -4.01 17.03
N CYS A 412 -11.27 -4.39 17.26
CA CYS A 412 -10.54 -5.42 16.52
C CYS A 412 -10.74 -6.80 17.16
#